data_AF-A0A9Q3DGV4-F1
#
_entry.id   AF-A0A9Q3DGV4-F1
#
_cell.length_a   1.000
_cell.length_b   1.000
_cell.length_c   1.000
_cell.angle_alpha   90.00
_cell.angle_beta   90.00
_cell.angle_gamma   90.00
#
_symmetry.space_group_name_H-M   'P 1'
#
loop_
_entity.id
_entity.type
_entity.pdbx_description
1 polymer ?
#
loop_
_entity_poly.entity_id
_entity_poly.type
_entity_poly.pdbx_seq_one_letter_code
_entity_poly.pdbx_strand_id
1 'polypeptide(L)'
;MFYGILIDSGATSSFIAKQFAHKYSLTMSELPERIPLTILDSTESPSLWVTHHTKYMVEIPSFPSLEWDFLVIDKPKGEDLILGFEFLNHFNTSINWRQGLFTFNADKKEYYDPSKSSSNEFSSAKSC
;
A
#
# COMPACT_ATOMS: atom_id res chain seq x y z
N MET A 1 22.97 -0.11 0.78
CA MET A 1 22.17 0.49 -0.30
C MET A 1 21.01 1.19 0.37
N PHE A 2 20.86 2.51 0.22
CA PHE A 2 19.82 3.25 0.93
C PHE A 2 18.72 3.61 -0.07
N TYR A 3 17.49 3.25 0.23
CA TYR A 3 16.29 3.65 -0.49
C TYR A 3 15.29 4.21 0.51
N GLY A 4 14.45 5.14 0.05
CA GLY A 4 13.48 5.83 0.88
C GLY A 4 12.18 5.04 0.98
N ILE A 5 11.71 4.79 2.20
CA ILE A 5 10.38 4.23 2.45
C ILE A 5 9.55 5.27 3.19
N LEU A 6 8.39 5.60 2.63
CA LEU A 6 7.36 6.37 3.33
C LEU A 6 6.32 5.42 3.91
N ILE A 7 6.04 5.61 5.20
CA ILE A 7 4.92 4.95 5.88
C ILE A 7 3.73 5.90 5.82
N ASP A 8 2.71 5.55 5.03
CA ASP A 8 1.56 6.42 4.77
C ASP A 8 0.25 5.68 5.03
N SER A 9 -0.30 5.83 6.24
CA SER A 9 -1.61 5.26 6.57
C SER A 9 -2.77 5.93 5.81
N GLY A 10 -2.54 7.05 5.14
CA GLY A 10 -3.51 7.72 4.26
C GLY A 10 -3.54 7.15 2.84
N ALA A 11 -2.49 6.44 2.41
CA ALA A 11 -2.49 5.69 1.16
C ALA A 11 -3.28 4.40 1.32
N THR A 12 -4.24 4.11 0.42
CA THR A 12 -5.01 2.86 0.48
C THR A 12 -4.13 1.64 0.22
N SER A 13 -3.26 1.73 -0.79
CA SER A 13 -2.38 0.65 -1.22
C SER A 13 -0.90 1.02 -1.10
N SER A 14 -0.04 0.04 -1.25
CA SER A 14 1.41 0.22 -1.28
C SER A 14 1.88 0.48 -2.70
N PHE A 15 2.79 1.44 -2.85
CA PHE A 15 3.27 1.90 -4.15
C PHE A 15 4.78 1.80 -4.26
N ILE A 16 5.26 1.57 -5.47
CA ILE A 16 6.67 1.55 -5.82
C ILE A 16 6.93 2.51 -6.97
N ALA A 17 8.01 3.28 -6.86
CA ALA A 17 8.44 4.17 -7.92
C ALA A 17 8.84 3.35 -9.15
N LYS A 18 8.30 3.66 -10.32
CA LYS A 18 8.66 2.98 -11.57
C LYS A 18 10.17 3.06 -11.85
N GLN A 19 10.79 4.21 -11.58
CA GLN A 19 12.24 4.39 -11.69
C GLN A 19 13.03 3.45 -10.77
N PHE A 20 12.50 3.17 -9.58
CA PHE A 20 13.09 2.20 -8.64
C PHE A 20 12.94 0.78 -9.17
N ALA A 21 11.74 0.41 -9.63
CA ALA A 21 11.51 -0.90 -10.25
C ALA A 21 12.44 -1.14 -11.44
N HIS A 22 12.64 -0.14 -12.32
CA HIS A 22 13.62 -0.21 -13.41
C HIS A 22 15.06 -0.32 -12.92
N LYS A 23 15.46 0.48 -11.93
CA LYS A 23 16.82 0.44 -11.35
C LYS A 23 17.19 -0.93 -10.83
N TYR A 24 16.23 -1.66 -10.25
CA TYR A 24 16.43 -3.02 -9.74
C TYR A 24 16.03 -4.13 -10.71
N SER A 25 15.70 -3.78 -11.97
CA SER A 25 15.27 -4.74 -12.99
C SER A 25 14.13 -5.65 -12.52
N LEU A 26 13.18 -5.08 -11.76
CA LEU A 26 12.02 -5.83 -11.28
C LEU A 26 11.09 -6.16 -12.45
N THR A 27 10.54 -7.37 -12.44
CA THR A 27 9.48 -7.76 -13.37
C THR A 27 8.21 -6.99 -13.02
N MET A 28 7.71 -6.18 -13.95
CA MET A 28 6.43 -5.48 -13.82
C MET A 28 5.40 -6.20 -14.68
N SER A 29 4.30 -6.60 -14.07
CA SER A 29 3.19 -7.28 -14.72
C SER A 29 2.01 -6.32 -14.89
N GLU A 30 1.36 -6.38 -16.05
CA GLU A 30 0.13 -5.61 -16.29
C GLU A 30 -0.98 -6.04 -15.34
N LEU A 31 -1.77 -5.08 -14.88
CA LEU A 31 -3.00 -5.33 -14.15
C LEU A 31 -4.11 -5.72 -15.15
N PRO A 32 -5.03 -6.62 -14.76
CA PRO A 32 -6.19 -6.97 -15.60
C PRO A 32 -7.05 -5.75 -15.96
N GLU A 33 -7.14 -4.79 -15.04
CA GLU A 33 -7.82 -3.52 -15.22
C GLU A 33 -6.97 -2.37 -14.65
N ARG A 34 -6.99 -1.22 -15.31
CA ARG A 34 -6.31 -0.01 -14.80
C ARG A 34 -7.04 0.53 -13.57
N ILE A 35 -6.27 0.94 -12.56
CA ILE A 35 -6.82 1.47 -11.30
C ILE A 35 -6.72 3.00 -11.31
N PRO A 36 -7.81 3.74 -11.07
CA PRO A 36 -7.76 5.19 -10.89
C PRO A 36 -7.11 5.53 -9.54
N LEU A 37 -6.07 6.37 -9.55
CA LEU A 37 -5.42 6.87 -8.34
C LEU A 37 -5.75 8.34 -8.14
N THR A 38 -6.26 8.69 -6.97
CA THR A 38 -6.50 10.07 -6.55
C THR A 38 -5.45 10.49 -5.54
N ILE A 39 -4.70 11.56 -5.84
CA ILE A 39 -3.70 12.15 -4.96
C ILE A 39 -4.30 13.43 -4.38
N LEU A 40 -4.20 13.62 -3.07
CA LEU A 40 -4.88 14.70 -2.33
C LEU A 40 -4.63 16.11 -2.92
N ASP A 41 -3.41 16.37 -3.39
CA ASP A 41 -3.01 17.68 -3.93
C ASP A 41 -3.30 17.85 -5.43
N SER A 42 -3.95 16.88 -6.08
CA SER A 42 -4.22 16.91 -7.52
C SER A 42 -5.51 17.67 -7.83
N THR A 43 -5.47 18.53 -8.84
CA THR A 43 -6.67 19.14 -9.43
C THR A 43 -7.37 18.22 -10.44
N GLU A 44 -6.74 17.11 -10.82
CA GLU A 44 -7.25 16.10 -11.76
C GLU A 44 -7.83 14.89 -11.04
N SER A 45 -8.94 14.34 -11.56
CA SER A 45 -9.59 13.11 -11.09
C SER A 45 -9.90 12.16 -12.26
N PRO A 46 -9.27 10.95 -12.30
CA PRO A 46 -8.21 10.52 -11.41
C PRO A 46 -6.91 11.27 -11.67
N SER A 47 -6.07 11.39 -10.65
CA SER A 47 -4.77 12.06 -10.75
C SER A 47 -3.79 11.26 -11.59
N LEU A 48 -3.86 9.92 -11.53
CA LEU A 48 -3.07 8.99 -12.31
C LEU A 48 -3.87 7.72 -12.61
N TRP A 49 -3.43 6.96 -13.62
CA TRP A 49 -3.89 5.60 -13.88
C TRP A 49 -2.77 4.61 -13.60
N VAL A 50 -3.00 3.70 -12.66
CA VAL A 50 -2.08 2.60 -12.37
C VAL A 50 -2.38 1.45 -13.32
N THR A 51 -1.35 0.92 -13.97
CA THR A 51 -1.50 -0.15 -14.99
C THR A 51 -0.65 -1.37 -14.70
N HIS A 52 0.30 -1.28 -13.77
CA HIS A 52 1.25 -2.35 -13.49
C HIS A 52 1.37 -2.58 -11.98
N HIS A 53 1.74 -3.81 -11.63
CA HIS A 53 2.19 -4.19 -10.30
C HIS A 53 3.52 -4.92 -10.40
N THR A 54 4.22 -5.01 -9.28
CA THR A 54 5.46 -5.78 -9.15
C THR A 54 5.62 -6.27 -7.72
N LYS A 55 6.53 -7.22 -7.53
CA LYS A 55 6.88 -7.75 -6.22
C LYS A 55 8.24 -7.24 -5.80
N TYR A 56 8.37 -6.85 -4.54
CA TYR A 56 9.65 -6.41 -3.99
C TYR A 56 9.85 -6.92 -2.56
N MET A 57 11.10 -7.27 -2.24
CA MET A 57 11.51 -7.68 -0.91
C MET A 57 11.72 -6.42 -0.05
N VAL A 58 10.78 -6.15 0.85
CA VAL A 58 10.84 -5.02 1.78
C VAL A 58 11.84 -5.31 2.88
N GLU A 59 12.81 -4.42 3.06
CA GLU A 59 13.84 -4.52 4.09
C GLU A 59 13.77 -3.28 4.99
N ILE A 60 13.21 -3.42 6.19
CA ILE A 60 13.15 -2.36 7.20
C ILE A 60 14.01 -2.81 8.40
N PRO A 61 14.83 -1.94 9.00
CA PRO A 61 15.54 -2.29 10.22
C PRO A 61 14.59 -2.80 11.30
N SER A 62 14.95 -3.91 11.96
CA SER A 62 14.11 -4.59 12.96
C SER A 62 12.83 -5.23 12.41
N PHE A 63 12.72 -5.40 11.09
CA PHE A 63 11.62 -6.07 10.41
C PHE A 63 12.15 -7.26 9.58
N PRO A 64 11.47 -8.41 9.56
CA PRO A 64 11.80 -9.50 8.66
C PRO A 64 11.72 -9.03 7.21
N SER A 65 12.69 -9.43 6.39
CA SER A 65 12.56 -9.29 4.94
C SER A 65 11.33 -10.06 4.47
N LEU A 66 10.43 -9.39 3.75
CA LEU A 66 9.25 -10.03 3.17
C LEU A 66 8.97 -9.52 1.77
N GLU A 67 8.45 -10.41 0.93
CA GLU A 67 7.98 -10.04 -0.39
C GLU A 67 6.57 -9.42 -0.27
N TRP A 68 6.38 -8.27 -0.89
CA TRP A 68 5.09 -7.59 -0.97
C TRP A 68 4.76 -7.21 -2.41
N ASP A 69 3.48 -7.22 -2.74
CA ASP A 69 2.94 -6.77 -4.02
C ASP A 69 2.71 -5.25 -3.99
N PHE A 70 3.30 -4.53 -4.95
CA PHE A 70 3.23 -3.08 -5.05
C PHE A 70 2.57 -2.64 -6.35
N LEU A 71 1.78 -1.58 -6.27
CA LEU A 71 1.31 -0.83 -7.43
C LEU A 71 2.42 0.08 -7.97
N VAL A 72 2.70 0.03 -9.27
CA VAL A 72 3.78 0.83 -9.88
C VAL A 72 3.26 2.21 -10.27
N ILE A 73 3.93 3.27 -9.80
CA ILE A 73 3.57 4.67 -10.11
C ILE A 73 4.76 5.45 -10.68
N ASP A 74 4.46 6.39 -11.57
CA ASP A 74 5.48 7.26 -12.18
C ASP A 74 5.93 8.41 -11.25
N LYS A 75 5.19 8.71 -10.16
CA LYS A 75 5.40 9.94 -9.38
C LYS A 75 5.25 9.81 -7.85
N PRO A 76 6.14 9.08 -7.15
CA PRO A 76 6.38 9.35 -5.75
C PRO A 76 7.19 10.66 -5.61
N LYS A 77 6.93 11.46 -4.56
CA LYS A 77 7.61 12.75 -4.31
C LYS A 77 9.01 12.53 -3.70
N GLY A 78 9.82 11.68 -4.33
CA GLY A 78 11.18 11.35 -3.89
C GLY A 78 11.30 10.05 -3.09
N GLU A 79 10.17 9.42 -2.75
CA GLU A 79 10.14 8.11 -2.09
C GLU A 79 10.35 6.98 -3.11
N ASP A 80 11.07 5.94 -2.72
CA ASP A 80 11.21 4.75 -3.57
C ASP A 80 10.02 3.81 -3.38
N LEU A 81 9.60 3.62 -2.12
CA LEU A 81 8.46 2.83 -1.71
C LEU A 81 7.51 3.67 -0.83
N ILE A 82 6.21 3.41 -0.96
CA ILE A 82 5.17 3.85 -0.03
C ILE A 82 4.51 2.59 0.53
N LEU A 83 4.53 2.41 1.85
CA LEU A 83 3.76 1.36 2.53
C LEU A 83 2.44 1.96 2.98
N GLY A 84 1.38 1.53 2.29
CA GLY A 84 0.02 2.01 2.50
C GLY A 84 -0.72 1.24 3.59
N PHE A 85 -1.95 1.65 3.84
CA PHE A 85 -2.86 1.07 4.82
C PHE A 85 -3.03 -0.44 4.66
N GLU A 86 -3.12 -0.97 3.44
CA GLU A 86 -3.23 -2.42 3.21
C GLU A 86 -2.08 -3.21 3.87
N PHE A 87 -0.85 -2.71 3.78
CA PHE A 87 0.34 -3.34 4.37
C PHE A 87 0.32 -3.18 5.89
N LEU A 88 0.07 -1.96 6.35
CA LEU A 88 0.06 -1.62 7.78
C LEU A 88 -1.03 -2.39 8.53
N ASN A 89 -2.19 -2.56 7.91
CA ASN A 89 -3.31 -3.33 8.44
C ASN A 89 -3.03 -4.84 8.40
N HIS A 90 -2.43 -5.36 7.33
CA HIS A 90 -2.09 -6.79 7.23
C HIS A 90 -1.19 -7.25 8.38
N PHE A 91 -0.19 -6.44 8.75
CA PHE A 91 0.75 -6.76 9.83
C PHE A 91 0.35 -6.17 11.19
N ASN A 92 -0.78 -5.46 11.25
CA ASN A 92 -1.25 -4.72 12.42
C ASN A 92 -0.09 -3.97 13.12
N THR A 93 0.61 -3.16 12.32
CA THR A 93 1.88 -2.57 12.73
C THR A 93 1.68 -1.50 13.78
N SER A 94 2.58 -1.44 14.75
CA SER A 94 2.69 -0.36 15.72
C SER A 94 3.99 0.41 15.51
N ILE A 95 3.92 1.72 15.65
CA ILE A 95 5.06 2.61 15.47
C ILE A 95 5.33 3.31 16.80
N ASN A 96 6.51 3.08 17.36
CA ASN A 96 7.00 3.90 18.46
C ASN A 96 7.73 5.11 17.88
N TRP A 97 6.99 6.19 17.66
CA TRP A 97 7.50 7.44 17.08
C TRP A 97 8.69 8.03 17.86
N ARG A 98 8.72 7.85 19.19
CA ARG A 98 9.81 8.36 20.03
C ARG A 98 11.10 7.60 19.80
N GLN A 99 11.03 6.29 19.58
CA GLN A 99 12.19 5.42 19.39
C GLN A 99 12.51 5.17 17.92
N GLY A 100 11.63 5.59 16.99
CA GLY A 100 11.74 5.24 15.58
C GLY A 100 11.61 3.73 15.33
N LEU A 101 10.91 3.00 16.20
CA LEU A 101 10.74 1.55 16.07
C LEU A 101 9.44 1.23 15.34
N PHE A 102 9.55 0.35 14.36
CA PHE A 102 8.45 -0.19 13.60
C PHE A 102 8.28 -1.66 13.97
N THR A 103 7.16 -2.03 14.56
CA THR A 103 6.89 -3.38 15.08
C THR A 103 5.61 -3.95 14.49
N PHE A 104 5.53 -5.26 14.30
CA PHE A 104 4.34 -5.96 13.80
C PHE A 104 3.83 -6.96 14.83
N ASN A 105 2.51 -7.12 14.88
CA ASN A 105 1.90 -8.21 15.61
C ASN A 105 1.68 -9.36 14.62
N ALA A 106 2.46 -10.43 14.77
CA ALA A 106 2.34 -11.64 13.96
C ALA A 106 1.03 -12.43 14.20
N ASP A 107 0.13 -11.91 15.03
CA ASP A 107 -1.20 -12.45 15.22
C ASP A 107 -1.97 -12.31 13.91
N LYS A 108 -1.93 -13.38 13.10
CA LYS A 108 -2.67 -13.55 11.85
C LYS A 108 -4.14 -13.17 12.07
N LYS A 109 -4.51 -11.93 11.76
CA LYS A 109 -5.88 -11.61 11.43
C LYS A 109 -5.99 -11.71 9.92
N GLU A 110 -6.95 -12.51 9.45
CA GLU A 110 -7.34 -12.52 8.05
C GLU A 110 -7.55 -11.07 7.59
N TYR A 111 -7.00 -10.73 6.42
CA TYR A 111 -7.15 -9.42 5.81
C TYR A 111 -8.64 -9.05 5.76
N TYR A 112 -9.03 -7.99 6.48
CA TYR A 112 -10.36 -7.40 6.37
C TYR A 112 -10.42 -6.60 5.07
N ASP A 113 -11.25 -7.05 4.13
CA ASP A 113 -11.52 -6.39 2.86
C ASP A 113 -12.70 -5.42 3.01
N PRO A 114 -12.47 -4.10 3.17
CA PRO A 114 -13.56 -3.13 3.33
C PRO A 114 -14.42 -2.98 2.07
N SER A 115 -13.97 -3.46 0.91
CA SER A 115 -14.77 -3.43 -0.33
C SER A 115 -15.88 -4.50 -0.36
N LYS A 116 -15.82 -5.49 0.56
CA LYS A 116 -16.81 -6.58 0.67
C LYS A 116 -17.87 -6.36 1.74
N SER A 117 -17.72 -5.37 2.62
CA SER A 117 -18.62 -5.17 3.77
C SER A 117 -19.91 -4.40 3.43
N SER A 118 -20.05 -3.84 2.22
CA SER A 118 -21.19 -3.01 1.85
C SER A 118 -22.45 -3.75 1.38
N SER A 119 -22.54 -5.08 1.57
CA SER A 119 -23.65 -5.87 1.02
C SER A 119 -24.73 -6.34 2.01
N ASN A 120 -24.62 -6.13 3.33
CA ASN A 120 -25.52 -6.81 4.28
C ASN A 120 -26.02 -6.01 5.52
N GLU A 121 -26.10 -4.68 5.51
CA GLU A 121 -26.67 -3.93 6.67
C GLU A 121 -27.85 -2.99 6.39
N PHE A 122 -28.48 -3.02 5.22
CA PHE A 122 -29.68 -2.19 4.97
C PHE A 122 -31.04 -2.91 5.01
N SER A 123 -31.08 -4.16 5.47
CA SER A 123 -32.33 -4.93 5.54
C SER A 123 -32.61 -5.49 6.93
N SER A 124 -32.65 -4.63 7.96
CA SER A 124 -33.50 -4.87 9.13
C SER A 124 -33.72 -3.59 9.95
N ALA A 125 -34.50 -2.66 9.38
CA ALA A 125 -35.16 -1.62 10.16
C ALA A 125 -36.45 -1.20 9.43
N LYS A 126 -37.43 -2.10 9.42
CA LYS A 126 -38.84 -1.73 9.21
C LYS A 126 -39.67 -2.32 10.34
N SER A 127 -40.43 -1.42 10.96
CA SER A 127 -41.62 -1.65 11.80
C SER A 127 -41.39 -1.92 13.29
N CYS A 128 -41.40 -0.84 14.08
CA CYS A 128 -42.33 -0.61 15.20
C CYS A 128 -42.64 0.88 15.26
#